data_AF-A0A090QN20-F1
#
_entry.id   AF-A0A090QN20-F1
#
_cell.length_a   1.000
_cell.length_b   1.000
_cell.length_c   1.000
_cell.angle_alpha   90.00
_cell.angle_beta   90.00
_cell.angle_gamma   90.00
#
_symmetry.space_group_name_H-M   'P 1'
#
loop_
_entity.id
_entity.type
_entity.pdbx_description
1 polymer ?
#
loop_
_entity_poly.entity_id
_entity_poly.type
_entity_poly.pdbx_seq_one_letter_code
_entity_poly.pdbx_strand_id
1 'polypeptide(L)'
;MFVPTPKAEETFTQSFNTAIDQLDLAQIQHLLKVGSHVFTHSEHHKQLLAKGETLKSSIKAMEDYDEQRKAGKQAEFPYKAAELIYESKFQTFNETLQKLTTVPQLDSLSNSVQDMASDIPADFSLLTQIRLAMVTKYLDFADTFQSKGHRRSAARVKKKANDLLAKMNDAS
;
A
#
# COMPACT_ATOMS: atom_id res chain seq x y z
N MET A 1 -20.90 4.23 -34.99
CA MET A 1 -19.88 3.77 -34.04
C MET A 1 -19.36 5.01 -33.33
N PHE A 2 -19.45 5.11 -32.01
CA PHE A 2 -18.93 6.26 -31.27
C PHE A 2 -17.44 6.02 -31.01
N VAL A 3 -16.59 6.90 -31.54
CA VAL A 3 -15.16 6.90 -31.22
C VAL A 3 -14.95 8.06 -30.25
N PRO A 4 -14.58 7.78 -28.99
CA PRO A 4 -14.34 8.82 -28.01
C PRO A 4 -13.21 9.75 -28.48
N THR A 5 -13.31 11.04 -28.15
CA THR A 5 -12.26 11.99 -28.51
C THR A 5 -11.03 11.75 -27.65
N PRO A 6 -9.81 12.11 -28.12
CA PRO A 6 -8.59 11.97 -27.31
C PRO A 6 -8.69 12.65 -25.94
N LYS A 7 -9.40 13.79 -25.86
CA LYS A 7 -9.67 14.51 -24.62
C LYS A 7 -10.57 13.71 -23.65
N ALA A 8 -11.56 12.99 -24.19
CA ALA A 8 -12.44 12.14 -23.40
C ALA A 8 -11.71 10.89 -22.88
N GLU A 9 -10.82 10.29 -23.69
CA GLU A 9 -9.95 9.18 -23.26
C GLU A 9 -8.99 9.60 -22.14
N GLU A 10 -8.36 10.76 -22.28
CA GLU A 10 -7.46 11.32 -21.27
C GLU A 10 -8.19 11.60 -19.95
N THR A 11 -9.35 12.26 -20.03
CA THR A 11 -10.16 12.61 -18.86
C THR A 11 -10.68 11.35 -18.15
N PHE A 12 -11.12 10.35 -18.91
CA PHE A 12 -11.56 9.06 -18.36
C PHE A 12 -10.41 8.37 -17.63
N THR A 13 -9.24 8.28 -18.27
CA THR A 13 -8.06 7.63 -17.68
C THR A 13 -7.60 8.33 -16.40
N GLN A 14 -7.55 9.66 -16.39
CA GLN A 14 -7.20 10.44 -15.20
C GLN A 14 -8.21 10.24 -14.07
N SER A 15 -9.50 10.29 -14.37
CA SER A 15 -10.56 10.08 -13.38
C SER A 15 -10.51 8.66 -12.81
N PHE A 16 -10.24 7.67 -13.66
CA PHE A 16 -10.13 6.27 -13.27
C PHE A 16 -8.94 6.01 -12.38
N ASN A 17 -7.76 6.52 -12.76
CA ASN A 17 -6.55 6.39 -11.93
C ASN A 17 -6.74 7.10 -10.59
N THR A 18 -7.35 8.30 -10.59
CA THR A 18 -7.66 9.01 -9.34
C THR A 18 -8.59 8.20 -8.44
N ALA A 19 -9.63 7.58 -9.01
CA ALA A 19 -10.56 6.75 -8.26
C ALA A 19 -9.90 5.49 -7.70
N ILE A 20 -8.98 4.87 -8.45
CA ILE A 20 -8.14 3.76 -7.99
C ILE A 20 -7.24 4.21 -6.82
N ASP A 21 -6.53 5.32 -6.98
CA ASP A 21 -5.59 5.83 -5.98
C ASP A 21 -6.31 6.21 -4.66
N GLN A 22 -7.54 6.68 -4.75
CA GLN A 22 -8.39 7.03 -3.62
C GLN A 22 -9.19 5.84 -3.06
N LEU A 23 -9.16 4.68 -3.75
CA LEU A 23 -10.01 3.53 -3.45
C LEU A 23 -11.52 3.91 -3.42
N ASP A 24 -11.93 4.88 -4.24
CA ASP A 24 -13.33 5.34 -4.33
C ASP A 24 -14.16 4.33 -5.14
N LEU A 25 -14.71 3.35 -4.44
CA LEU A 25 -15.46 2.24 -5.04
C LEU A 25 -16.69 2.71 -5.82
N ALA A 26 -17.35 3.78 -5.36
CA ALA A 26 -18.52 4.35 -6.04
C ALA A 26 -18.11 4.95 -7.40
N GLN A 27 -17.01 5.71 -7.43
CA GLN A 27 -16.43 6.22 -8.68
C GLN A 27 -15.93 5.11 -9.59
N ILE A 28 -15.18 4.12 -9.06
CA ILE A 28 -14.69 2.98 -9.85
C ILE A 28 -15.88 2.25 -10.50
N GLN A 29 -16.94 1.96 -9.75
CA GLN A 29 -18.12 1.28 -10.29
C GLN A 29 -18.84 2.12 -11.36
N HIS A 30 -18.96 3.42 -11.14
CA HIS A 30 -19.56 4.33 -12.12
C HIS A 30 -18.72 4.38 -13.42
N LEU A 31 -17.39 4.53 -13.30
CA LEU A 31 -16.49 4.61 -14.44
C LEU A 31 -16.35 3.28 -15.19
N LEU A 32 -16.39 2.14 -14.49
CA LEU A 32 -16.44 0.81 -15.12
C LEU A 32 -17.68 0.67 -16.01
N LYS A 33 -18.85 1.09 -15.50
CA LYS A 33 -20.12 1.03 -16.25
C LYS A 33 -20.09 1.94 -17.47
N VAL A 34 -19.58 3.17 -17.33
CA VAL A 34 -19.46 4.10 -18.46
C VAL A 34 -18.44 3.57 -19.48
N GLY A 35 -17.27 3.14 -19.02
CA GLY A 35 -16.18 2.74 -19.89
C GLY A 35 -16.43 1.42 -20.63
N SER A 36 -17.17 0.48 -20.05
CA SER A 36 -17.57 -0.77 -20.72
C SER A 36 -18.46 -0.56 -21.94
N HIS A 37 -19.17 0.58 -22.02
CA HIS A 37 -19.99 0.93 -23.17
C HIS A 37 -19.26 1.81 -24.18
N VAL A 38 -18.29 2.60 -23.75
CA VAL A 38 -17.64 3.64 -24.57
C VAL A 38 -16.32 3.18 -25.19
N PHE A 39 -15.52 2.37 -24.50
CA PHE A 39 -14.13 2.06 -24.89
C PHE A 39 -13.89 0.59 -25.30
N THR A 40 -14.86 -0.02 -25.97
CA THR A 40 -14.83 -1.45 -26.35
C THR A 40 -13.77 -1.82 -27.39
N HIS A 41 -13.15 -0.83 -28.06
CA HIS A 41 -12.23 -1.05 -29.20
C HIS A 41 -10.77 -0.69 -28.89
N SER A 42 -10.48 -0.12 -27.71
CA SER A 42 -9.12 0.26 -27.32
C SER A 42 -8.55 -0.77 -26.35
N GLU A 43 -7.50 -1.48 -26.74
CA GLU A 43 -6.82 -2.46 -25.88
C GLU A 43 -6.29 -1.83 -24.59
N HIS A 44 -5.80 -0.59 -24.66
CA HIS A 44 -5.37 0.16 -23.48
C HIS A 44 -6.52 0.35 -22.47
N HIS A 45 -7.70 0.75 -22.94
CA HIS A 45 -8.86 0.95 -22.09
C HIS A 45 -9.46 -0.37 -21.61
N LYS A 46 -9.39 -1.45 -22.39
CA LYS A 46 -9.76 -2.80 -21.92
C LYS A 46 -8.90 -3.24 -20.74
N GLN A 47 -7.59 -2.98 -20.80
CA GLN A 47 -6.70 -3.25 -19.66
C GLN A 47 -7.05 -2.40 -18.45
N LEU A 48 -7.38 -1.12 -18.65
CA LEU A 48 -7.80 -0.22 -17.57
C LEU A 48 -9.11 -0.70 -16.91
N LEU A 49 -10.10 -1.10 -17.71
CA LEU A 49 -11.35 -1.67 -17.21
C LEU A 49 -11.14 -3.00 -16.47
N ALA A 50 -10.28 -3.87 -16.99
CA ALA A 50 -9.93 -5.12 -16.33
C ALA A 50 -9.26 -4.88 -14.95
N LYS A 51 -8.38 -3.86 -14.86
CA LYS A 51 -7.80 -3.44 -13.58
C LYS A 51 -8.88 -2.97 -12.60
N GLY A 52 -9.84 -2.15 -13.05
CA GLY A 52 -10.92 -1.70 -12.17
C GLY A 52 -11.85 -2.83 -11.72
N GLU A 53 -12.19 -3.79 -12.58
CA GLU A 53 -12.98 -4.96 -12.17
C GLU A 53 -12.22 -5.83 -11.15
N THR A 54 -10.91 -5.97 -11.33
CA THR A 54 -10.05 -6.69 -10.37
C THR A 54 -10.01 -5.96 -9.04
N LEU A 55 -9.88 -4.63 -9.04
CA LEU A 55 -9.88 -3.84 -7.81
C LEU A 55 -11.25 -3.86 -7.12
N LYS A 56 -12.35 -3.76 -7.87
CA LYS A 56 -13.71 -3.89 -7.35
C LYS A 56 -13.94 -5.23 -6.67
N SER A 57 -13.53 -6.33 -7.30
CA SER A 57 -13.66 -7.66 -6.70
C SER A 57 -12.75 -7.82 -5.46
N SER A 58 -11.58 -7.17 -5.46
CA SER A 58 -10.67 -7.13 -4.31
C SER A 58 -11.28 -6.37 -3.14
N ILE A 59 -11.86 -5.20 -3.37
CA ILE A 59 -12.48 -4.42 -2.29
C ILE A 59 -13.68 -5.18 -1.73
N LYS A 60 -14.51 -5.78 -2.60
CA LYS A 60 -15.60 -6.65 -2.14
C LYS A 60 -15.11 -7.80 -1.27
N ALA A 61 -14.01 -8.46 -1.63
CA ALA A 61 -13.44 -9.53 -0.81
C ALA A 61 -13.01 -9.02 0.59
N MET A 62 -12.45 -7.81 0.67
CA MET A 62 -12.12 -7.16 1.95
C MET A 62 -13.35 -6.76 2.76
N GLU A 63 -14.40 -6.27 2.12
CA GLU A 63 -15.70 -5.97 2.75
C GLU A 63 -16.35 -7.24 3.29
N ASP A 64 -16.42 -8.29 2.47
CA ASP A 64 -16.95 -9.61 2.86
C ASP A 64 -16.16 -10.19 4.06
N TYR A 65 -14.84 -9.99 4.09
CA TYR A 65 -13.99 -10.37 5.24
C TYR A 65 -14.35 -9.58 6.50
N ASP A 66 -14.46 -8.26 6.41
CA ASP A 66 -14.78 -7.40 7.57
C ASP A 66 -16.20 -7.66 8.10
N GLU A 67 -17.17 -7.90 7.22
CA GLU A 67 -18.53 -8.31 7.59
C GLU A 67 -18.54 -9.65 8.34
N GLN A 68 -17.81 -10.65 7.83
CA GLN A 68 -17.69 -11.95 8.49
C GLN A 68 -17.01 -11.84 9.85
N ARG A 69 -15.93 -11.04 9.95
CA ARG A 69 -15.25 -10.75 11.22
C ARG A 69 -16.20 -10.10 12.22
N LYS A 70 -16.97 -9.10 11.80
CA LYS A 70 -17.99 -8.43 12.63
C LYS A 70 -19.12 -9.38 13.05
N ALA A 71 -19.48 -10.33 12.20
CA ALA A 71 -20.44 -11.38 12.50
C ALA A 71 -19.86 -12.50 13.42
N GLY A 72 -18.62 -12.37 13.88
CA GLY A 72 -17.94 -13.36 14.73
C GLY A 72 -17.57 -14.65 13.99
N LYS A 73 -17.58 -14.65 12.66
CA LYS A 73 -17.19 -15.79 11.84
C LYS A 73 -15.68 -15.78 11.63
N GLN A 74 -15.10 -16.97 11.56
CA GLN A 74 -13.72 -17.14 11.14
C GLN A 74 -13.65 -17.01 9.62
N ALA A 75 -13.20 -15.85 9.16
CA ALA A 75 -12.92 -15.59 7.75
C ALA A 75 -11.41 -15.55 7.51
N GLU A 76 -10.97 -16.10 6.39
CA GLU A 76 -9.57 -16.00 5.95
C GLU A 76 -9.33 -14.59 5.38
N PHE A 77 -8.20 -13.99 5.75
CA PHE A 77 -7.82 -12.69 5.23
C PHE A 77 -7.53 -12.79 3.72
N PRO A 78 -8.11 -11.93 2.87
CA PRO A 78 -7.96 -12.05 1.42
C PRO A 78 -6.64 -11.39 0.97
N TYR A 79 -5.51 -12.07 1.17
CA TYR A 79 -4.16 -11.55 0.91
C TYR A 79 -3.99 -10.89 -0.47
N LYS A 80 -4.41 -11.56 -1.55
CA LYS A 80 -4.28 -11.03 -2.92
C LYS A 80 -5.09 -9.74 -3.15
N ALA A 81 -6.27 -9.67 -2.54
CA ALA A 81 -7.12 -8.49 -2.63
C ALA A 81 -6.52 -7.32 -1.85
N ALA A 82 -6.03 -7.59 -0.64
CA ALA A 82 -5.34 -6.63 0.19
C ALA A 82 -4.05 -6.12 -0.49
N GLU A 83 -3.27 -6.98 -1.14
CA GLU A 83 -2.08 -6.56 -1.89
C GLU A 83 -2.42 -5.49 -2.92
N LEU A 84 -3.44 -5.72 -3.76
CA LEU A 84 -3.86 -4.76 -4.78
C LEU A 84 -4.36 -3.42 -4.18
N ILE A 85 -5.05 -3.49 -3.05
CA ILE A 85 -5.62 -2.30 -2.38
C ILE A 85 -4.51 -1.48 -1.70
N TYR A 86 -3.58 -2.13 -1.04
CA TYR A 86 -2.54 -1.46 -0.26
C TYR A 86 -1.28 -1.16 -1.06
N GLU A 87 -1.09 -1.72 -2.26
CA GLU A 87 0.11 -1.57 -3.10
C GLU A 87 0.54 -0.09 -3.24
N SER A 88 -0.36 0.79 -3.68
CA SER A 88 -0.08 2.22 -3.87
C SER A 88 0.39 2.91 -2.58
N LYS A 89 -0.23 2.54 -1.45
CA LYS A 89 0.11 3.13 -0.15
C LYS A 89 1.46 2.65 0.36
N PHE A 90 1.79 1.35 0.20
CA PHE A 90 3.12 0.83 0.52
C PHE A 90 4.19 1.36 -0.43
N GLN A 91 3.86 1.59 -1.71
CA GLN A 91 4.76 2.27 -2.64
C GLN A 91 5.08 3.69 -2.15
N THR A 92 4.07 4.45 -1.71
CA THR A 92 4.27 5.79 -1.13
C THR A 92 5.16 5.74 0.12
N PHE A 93 5.01 4.73 0.97
CA PHE A 93 5.90 4.52 2.12
C PHE A 93 7.33 4.20 1.72
N ASN A 94 7.53 3.35 0.71
CA ASN A 94 8.85 3.05 0.16
C ASN A 94 9.53 4.30 -0.43
N GLU A 95 8.79 5.10 -1.20
CA GLU A 95 9.30 6.35 -1.77
C GLU A 95 9.66 7.36 -0.68
N THR A 96 8.84 7.44 0.38
CA THR A 96 9.12 8.28 1.54
C THR A 96 10.39 7.80 2.24
N LEU A 97 10.50 6.50 2.51
CA LEU A 97 11.65 5.86 3.17
C LEU A 97 12.97 6.19 2.46
N GLN A 98 13.00 6.15 1.13
CA GLN A 98 14.18 6.46 0.34
C GLN A 98 14.65 7.92 0.51
N LYS A 99 13.71 8.85 0.67
CA LYS A 99 13.99 10.30 0.81
C LYS A 99 14.35 10.71 2.24
N LEU A 100 14.23 9.81 3.22
CA LEU A 100 14.51 10.13 4.62
C LEU A 100 16.01 10.36 4.86
N THR A 101 16.30 11.43 5.58
CA THR A 101 17.67 11.85 5.91
C THR A 101 17.93 11.87 7.41
N THR A 102 16.88 11.73 8.24
CA THR A 102 17.00 11.79 9.70
C THR A 102 16.21 10.67 10.40
N VAL A 103 16.69 10.29 11.59
CA VAL A 103 16.02 9.26 12.43
C VAL A 103 14.60 9.65 12.85
N PRO A 104 14.30 10.91 13.26
CA PRO A 104 12.93 11.27 13.61
C PRO A 104 11.93 11.13 12.47
N GLN A 105 12.35 11.37 11.22
CA GLN A 105 11.48 11.11 10.07
C GLN A 105 11.21 9.62 9.87
N LEU A 106 12.21 8.77 10.12
CA LEU A 106 12.05 7.31 10.08
C LEU A 106 11.14 6.81 11.21
N ASP A 107 11.24 7.41 12.40
CA ASP A 107 10.31 7.14 13.50
C ASP A 107 8.87 7.52 13.14
N SER A 108 8.67 8.67 12.49
CA SER A 108 7.34 9.09 12.03
C SER A 108 6.77 8.14 10.99
N LEU A 109 7.58 7.71 10.01
CA LEU A 109 7.16 6.71 9.03
C LEU A 109 6.83 5.37 9.70
N SER A 110 7.64 4.96 10.68
CA SER A 110 7.39 3.73 11.45
C SER A 110 6.04 3.76 12.16
N ASN A 111 5.64 4.89 12.72
CA ASN A 111 4.33 5.04 13.34
C ASN A 111 3.21 4.96 12.30
N SER A 112 3.34 5.67 11.16
CA SER A 112 2.34 5.60 10.08
C SER A 112 2.15 4.18 9.52
N VAL A 113 3.24 3.41 9.40
CA VAL A 113 3.18 2.00 9.00
C VAL A 113 2.50 1.16 10.08
N GLN A 114 2.79 1.41 11.37
CA GLN A 114 2.20 0.67 12.48
C GLN A 114 0.69 0.93 12.62
N ASP A 115 0.26 2.18 12.45
CA ASP A 115 -1.16 2.55 12.50
C ASP A 115 -1.95 1.83 11.40
N MET A 116 -1.39 1.74 10.19
CA MET A 116 -1.97 0.95 9.10
C MET A 116 -1.97 -0.55 9.40
N ALA A 117 -0.89 -1.07 9.98
CA ALA A 117 -0.73 -2.49 10.24
C ALA A 117 -1.70 -3.03 11.31
N SER A 118 -2.47 -2.18 11.98
CA SER A 118 -3.44 -2.59 13.01
C SER A 118 -4.57 -3.47 12.44
N ASP A 119 -4.90 -3.32 11.17
CA ASP A 119 -6.00 -4.04 10.49
C ASP A 119 -5.51 -5.11 9.51
N ILE A 120 -4.20 -5.38 9.45
CA ILE A 120 -3.58 -6.28 8.47
C ILE A 120 -2.81 -7.38 9.20
N PRO A 121 -2.86 -8.65 8.74
CA PRO A 121 -2.02 -9.72 9.28
C PRO A 121 -0.53 -9.36 9.29
N ALA A 122 0.17 -9.80 10.32
CA ALA A 122 1.59 -9.50 10.50
C ALA A 122 2.49 -10.15 9.44
N ASP A 123 2.05 -11.27 8.86
CA ASP A 123 2.70 -12.02 7.79
C ASP A 123 2.44 -11.43 6.39
N PHE A 124 1.67 -10.34 6.30
CA PHE A 124 1.38 -9.68 5.04
C PHE A 124 2.67 -9.22 4.34
N SER A 125 2.83 -9.64 3.08
CA SER A 125 4.08 -9.50 2.32
C SER A 125 4.56 -8.05 2.25
N LEU A 126 3.69 -7.11 1.87
CA LEU A 126 4.06 -5.68 1.74
C LEU A 126 4.45 -5.06 3.09
N LEU A 127 3.79 -5.48 4.17
CA LEU A 127 4.10 -5.02 5.52
C LEU A 127 5.47 -5.53 5.99
N THR A 128 5.75 -6.81 5.74
CA THR A 128 7.04 -7.42 6.05
C THR A 128 8.16 -6.72 5.28
N GLN A 129 7.96 -6.47 3.99
CA GLN A 129 8.95 -5.81 3.14
C GLN A 129 9.28 -4.39 3.62
N ILE A 130 8.29 -3.54 3.90
CA ILE A 130 8.57 -2.17 4.37
C ILE A 130 9.25 -2.17 5.74
N ARG A 131 8.86 -3.09 6.65
CA ARG A 131 9.49 -3.20 7.97
C ARG A 131 10.96 -3.60 7.85
N LEU A 132 11.29 -4.57 7.00
CA LEU A 132 12.69 -4.94 6.70
C LEU A 132 13.46 -3.75 6.14
N ALA A 133 12.87 -3.00 5.19
CA ALA A 133 13.53 -1.83 4.62
C ALA A 133 13.78 -0.74 5.67
N MET A 134 12.85 -0.52 6.60
CA MET A 134 13.03 0.39 7.73
C MET A 134 14.12 -0.07 8.70
N VAL A 135 14.20 -1.37 9.01
CA VAL A 135 15.28 -1.95 9.83
C VAL A 135 16.64 -1.61 9.21
N THR A 136 16.80 -1.87 7.91
CA THR A 136 18.03 -1.56 7.17
C THR A 136 18.36 -0.07 7.28
N LYS A 137 17.38 0.82 7.07
CA LYS A 137 17.58 2.27 7.16
C LYS A 137 17.99 2.72 8.57
N TYR A 138 17.44 2.11 9.62
CA TYR A 138 17.88 2.37 10.99
C TYR A 138 19.35 1.96 11.19
N LEU A 139 19.76 0.80 10.67
CA LEU A 139 21.15 0.35 10.74
C LEU A 139 22.10 1.30 10.00
N ASP A 140 21.72 1.77 8.81
CA ASP A 140 22.51 2.77 8.05
C ASP A 140 22.72 4.08 8.85
N PHE A 141 21.68 4.54 9.54
CA PHE A 141 21.79 5.70 10.43
C PHE A 141 22.70 5.41 11.62
N ALA A 142 22.62 4.21 12.20
CA ALA A 142 23.49 3.81 13.30
C ALA A 142 24.97 3.80 12.88
N ASP A 143 25.27 3.26 11.71
CA ASP A 143 26.62 3.23 11.14
C ASP A 143 27.14 4.65 10.83
N THR A 144 26.26 5.52 10.32
CA THR A 144 26.57 6.95 10.10
C THR A 144 26.89 7.67 11.42
N PHE A 145 26.17 7.39 12.50
CA PHE A 145 26.50 7.94 13.82
C PHE A 145 27.81 7.37 14.37
N GLN A 146 28.07 6.09 14.15
CA GLN A 146 29.28 5.42 14.61
C GLN A 146 30.53 5.99 13.93
N SER A 147 30.51 6.18 12.61
CA SER A 147 31.64 6.76 11.86
C SER A 147 31.96 8.19 12.29
N LYS A 148 30.94 8.96 12.71
CA LYS A 148 31.08 10.32 13.28
C LYS A 148 31.44 10.33 14.78
N GLY A 149 31.65 9.18 15.40
CA GLY A 149 32.00 9.08 16.83
C GLY A 149 30.83 9.22 17.81
N HIS A 150 29.59 9.32 17.33
CA HIS A 150 28.38 9.46 18.15
C HIS A 150 27.87 8.10 18.67
N ARG A 151 28.70 7.40 19.45
CA ARG A 151 28.43 6.03 19.93
C ARG A 151 27.09 5.84 20.65
N ARG A 152 26.67 6.82 21.47
CA ARG A 152 25.38 6.77 22.18
C ARG A 152 24.19 6.81 21.22
N SER A 153 24.26 7.65 20.19
CA SER A 153 23.23 7.75 19.16
C SER A 153 23.19 6.48 18.32
N ALA A 154 24.35 5.98 17.88
CA ALA A 154 24.45 4.72 17.15
C ALA A 154 23.81 3.54 17.90
N ALA A 155 24.13 3.37 19.18
CA ALA A 155 23.55 2.32 20.02
C ALA A 155 22.02 2.46 20.16
N ARG A 156 21.51 3.68 20.32
CA ARG A 156 20.05 3.93 20.42
C ARG A 156 19.33 3.56 19.13
N VAL A 157 19.89 3.94 17.98
CA VAL A 157 19.28 3.67 16.67
C VAL A 157 19.35 2.19 16.33
N LYS A 158 20.47 1.53 16.61
CA LYS A 158 20.61 0.07 16.46
C LYS A 158 19.62 -0.69 17.33
N LYS A 159 19.38 -0.22 18.56
CA LYS A 159 18.34 -0.81 19.42
C LYS A 159 16.97 -0.76 18.76
N LYS A 160 16.58 0.37 18.14
CA LYS A 160 15.31 0.48 17.42
C LYS A 160 15.18 -0.52 16.27
N ALA A 161 16.25 -0.72 15.49
CA ALA A 161 16.28 -1.72 14.43
C ALA A 161 16.02 -3.14 14.99
N ASN A 162 16.69 -3.48 16.10
CA ASN A 162 16.52 -4.78 16.75
C ASN A 162 15.12 -4.95 17.37
N ASP A 163 14.59 -3.90 18.01
CA ASP A 163 13.25 -3.93 18.60
C ASP A 163 12.19 -4.12 17.50
N LEU A 164 12.38 -3.53 16.32
CA LEU A 164 11.50 -3.72 15.16
C LEU A 164 11.60 -5.14 14.61
N LEU A 165 12.80 -5.71 14.48
CA LEU A 165 13.00 -7.11 14.08
C LEU A 165 12.37 -8.10 15.05
N ALA A 166 12.52 -7.87 16.35
CA ALA A 166 11.93 -8.72 17.38
C ALA A 166 10.41 -8.75 17.26
N LYS A 167 9.77 -7.57 17.09
CA LYS A 167 8.32 -7.48 16.89
C LYS A 167 7.82 -8.22 15.65
N MET A 168 8.65 -8.33 14.60
CA MET A 168 8.29 -9.09 13.40
C MET A 168 8.33 -10.60 13.66
N ASN A 169 9.37 -11.06 14.35
CA ASN A 169 9.54 -12.47 14.71
C ASN A 169 8.52 -12.94 15.74
N ASP A 170 8.13 -12.10 16.69
CA ASP A 170 7.13 -12.43 17.72
C ASP A 170 5.70 -12.44 17.15
N ALA A 171 5.49 -11.85 15.97
CA ALA A 171 4.20 -11.75 15.29
C ALA A 171 4.04 -12.79 14.16
N SER A 172 5.03 -13.67 13.97
CA SER A 172 5.05 -14.78 13.00
C SER A 172 4.72 -16.10 13.70
#